data_AF-T1J0T1-F1
#
_entry.id   AF-T1J0T1-F1
#
_cell.length_a   1.000
_cell.length_b   1.000
_cell.length_c   1.000
_cell.angle_alpha   90.00
_cell.angle_beta   90.00
_cell.angle_gamma   90.00
#
_symmetry.space_group_name_H-M   'P 1'
#
loop_
_entity.id
_entity.type
_entity.pdbx_description
1 polymer ?
#
loop_
_entity_poly.entity_id
_entity_poly.type
_entity_poly.pdbx_seq_one_letter_code
_entity_poly.pdbx_strand_id
1 'polypeptide(L)'
;MPIFTRNIQEAFWIPWFLKPLLKILPRNLLIYIIPVGGLPIKLTTFIGKEIKYDISMTTEEIMEKIKNGMQSHIDKYQIVPGSVLRALRERLHGSRIFLDTSV
;
A
#
# COMPACT_ATOMS: atom_id res chain seq x y z
N MET A 1 -13.50 -9.47 4.17
CA MET A 1 -12.59 -8.76 5.10
C MET A 1 -11.90 -7.63 4.35
N PRO A 2 -11.84 -6.40 4.87
CA PRO A 2 -11.08 -5.31 4.23
C PRO A 2 -9.58 -5.47 4.53
N ILE A 3 -8.75 -5.37 3.50
CA ILE A 3 -7.29 -5.50 3.60
C ILE A 3 -6.66 -4.25 3.00
N PHE A 4 -5.77 -3.61 3.74
CA PHE A 4 -5.06 -2.42 3.28
C PHE A 4 -3.56 -2.57 3.49
N THR A 5 -2.77 -2.26 2.46
CA THR A 5 -1.31 -2.35 2.52
C THR A 5 -0.69 -0.96 2.44
N ARG A 6 -0.07 -0.53 3.53
CA ARG A 6 0.65 0.75 3.61
C ARG A 6 2.00 0.64 2.91
N ASN A 7 2.44 1.76 2.34
CA ASN A 7 3.70 1.96 1.60
C ASN A 7 3.76 1.26 0.22
N ILE A 8 2.62 0.79 -0.31
CA ILE A 8 2.59 0.10 -1.61
C ILE A 8 2.97 1.03 -2.77
N GLN A 9 2.53 2.29 -2.75
CA GLN A 9 2.88 3.24 -3.81
C GLN A 9 4.36 3.63 -3.77
N GLU A 10 4.92 3.81 -2.57
CA GLU A 10 6.35 4.10 -2.39
C GLU A 10 7.23 2.94 -2.86
N ALA A 11 6.77 1.70 -2.70
CA ALA A 11 7.48 0.51 -3.18
C ALA A 11 7.59 0.46 -4.72
N PHE A 12 6.63 1.04 -5.44
CA PHE A 12 6.57 1.10 -6.91
C PHE A 12 6.77 2.51 -7.47
N TRP A 13 7.29 3.43 -6.66
CA TRP A 13 7.44 4.82 -7.06
C TRP A 13 8.56 5.00 -8.09
N ILE A 14 8.25 5.72 -9.17
CA ILE A 14 9.22 6.14 -10.19
C ILE A 14 9.46 7.65 -10.05
N PRO A 15 10.72 8.09 -9.81
CA PRO A 15 11.04 9.50 -9.75
C PRO A 15 10.66 10.22 -11.05
N TRP A 16 10.12 11.42 -10.94
CA TRP A 16 9.69 12.23 -12.08
C TRP A 16 10.81 12.44 -13.10
N PHE A 17 12.04 12.69 -12.63
CA PHE A 17 13.21 12.94 -13.48
C PHE A 17 13.65 11.72 -14.29
N LEU A 18 13.28 10.51 -13.85
CA LEU A 18 13.64 9.28 -14.54
C LEU A 18 12.69 9.01 -15.72
N LYS A 19 11.44 9.50 -15.65
CA LYS A 19 10.41 9.32 -16.70
C LYS A 19 10.86 9.71 -18.12
N PRO A 20 11.51 10.86 -18.39
CA PRO A 20 11.98 11.19 -19.73
C PRO A 20 13.09 10.24 -20.21
N LEU A 21 14.00 9.82 -19.33
CA LEU A 21 15.05 8.85 -19.66
C LEU A 21 14.45 7.51 -20.09
N LEU A 22 13.41 7.03 -19.40
CA LEU A 22 12.72 5.80 -19.74
C LEU A 22 12.00 5.85 -21.10
N LYS A 23 11.66 7.04 -21.61
CA LYS A 23 11.04 7.19 -22.94
C LYS A 23 12.06 7.09 -24.07
N ILE A 24 13.31 7.50 -23.82
CA ILE A 24 14.37 7.56 -24.83
C ILE A 24 15.11 6.22 -24.92
N LEU A 25 15.14 5.48 -23.82
CA LEU A 25 15.88 4.23 -23.71
C LEU A 25 15.21 3.09 -24.53
N PRO A 26 15.99 2.27 -25.26
CA PRO A 26 15.43 1.17 -26.04
C PRO A 26 14.87 0.07 -25.13
N ARG A 27 13.81 -0.61 -25.58
CA ARG A 27 13.00 -1.52 -24.76
C ARG A 27 13.76 -2.71 -24.19
N ASN A 28 14.79 -3.17 -24.90
CA ASN A 28 15.72 -4.22 -24.46
C ASN A 28 16.54 -3.81 -23.22
N LEU A 29 16.90 -2.54 -23.09
CA LEU A 29 17.67 -2.01 -21.97
C LEU A 29 16.77 -1.59 -20.80
N LEU A 30 15.52 -1.25 -21.09
CA LEU A 30 14.50 -0.88 -20.11
C LEU A 30 14.28 -1.96 -19.04
N ILE A 31 14.30 -3.24 -19.44
CA ILE A 31 14.07 -4.38 -18.55
C ILE A 31 15.20 -4.55 -17.51
N TYR A 32 16.41 -4.11 -17.84
CA TYR A 32 17.58 -4.19 -16.96
C TYR A 32 17.72 -2.96 -16.07
N ILE A 33 17.30 -1.78 -16.57
CA ILE A 33 17.51 -0.50 -15.88
C ILE A 33 16.38 -0.17 -14.91
N ILE A 34 15.14 -0.59 -15.19
CA ILE A 34 14.03 -0.26 -14.30
C ILE A 34 13.72 -1.43 -13.37
N PRO A 35 14.14 -1.39 -12.10
CA PRO A 35 13.30 -1.98 -11.07
C PRO A 35 12.04 -1.11 -11.03
N VAL A 36 11.01 -1.48 -11.82
CA VAL A 36 9.69 -0.80 -11.80
C VAL A 36 9.09 -1.14 -10.44
N GLY A 37 9.51 -0.40 -9.43
CA GLY A 37 9.39 -0.79 -8.03
C GLY A 37 10.37 -1.87 -7.57
N GLY A 38 10.22 -2.28 -6.31
CA GLY A 38 11.16 -3.19 -5.65
C GLY A 38 12.20 -2.49 -4.77
N LEU A 39 11.97 -1.22 -4.43
CA LEU A 39 12.70 -0.60 -3.34
C LEU A 39 12.49 -1.45 -2.07
N PRO A 40 13.54 -1.73 -1.28
CA PRO A 40 13.43 -2.51 -0.06
C PRO A 40 12.75 -1.64 1.01
N ILE A 41 11.46 -1.40 0.85
CA ILE A 41 10.62 -0.61 1.75
C ILE A 41 9.85 -1.58 2.65
N LYS A 42 9.46 -1.13 3.85
CA LYS A 42 8.60 -1.94 4.72
C LYS A 42 7.14 -1.83 4.23
N LEU A 43 6.67 -2.89 3.58
CA LEU A 43 5.24 -3.09 3.33
C LEU A 43 4.57 -3.57 4.63
N THR A 44 3.50 -2.90 5.03
CA THR A 44 2.72 -3.28 6.23
C THR A 44 1.28 -3.53 5.82
N THR A 45 0.82 -4.76 5.98
CA THR A 45 -0.57 -5.14 5.68
C THR A 45 -1.41 -5.07 6.95
N PHE A 46 -2.50 -4.32 6.89
CA PHE A 46 -3.49 -4.19 7.94
C PHE A 46 -4.73 -4.99 7.54
N ILE A 47 -5.02 -6.01 8.34
CA ILE A 47 -6.19 -6.86 8.17
C ILE A 47 -7.30 -6.29 9.04
N GLY A 48 -8.43 -5.95 8.42
CA GLY A 48 -9.57 -5.40 9.13
C GLY A 48 -10.48 -6.47 9.70
N LYS A 49 -11.41 -6.01 10.54
CA LYS A 49 -12.42 -6.89 11.14
C LYS A 49 -13.24 -7.57 10.06
N GLU A 50 -13.62 -8.82 10.33
CA GLU A 50 -14.53 -9.56 9.49
C GLU A 50 -15.89 -8.86 9.39
N ILE A 51 -16.42 -8.80 8.17
CA ILE A 51 -17.74 -8.24 7.91
C ILE A 51 -18.74 -9.37 8.13
N LYS A 52 -19.70 -9.14 9.03
CA LYS A 52 -20.77 -10.11 9.27
C LYS A 52 -21.60 -10.26 8.00
N TYR A 53 -21.62 -11.47 7.47
CA TYR A 53 -22.45 -11.86 6.34
C TYR A 53 -23.77 -12.44 6.86
N ASP A 54 -24.88 -12.02 6.28
CA ASP A 54 -26.20 -12.60 6.51
C ASP A 54 -26.81 -12.97 5.15
N ILE A 55 -27.54 -14.07 5.10
CA ILE A 55 -28.10 -14.65 3.87
C ILE A 55 -29.24 -13.77 3.34
N SER A 56 -29.86 -12.97 4.20
CA SER A 56 -30.92 -12.02 3.83
C SER A 56 -30.41 -10.68 3.29
N MET A 57 -29.11 -10.41 3.34
CA MET A 57 -28.56 -9.14 2.87
C MET A 57 -28.48 -9.09 1.34
N THR A 58 -28.78 -7.92 0.78
CA THR A 58 -28.57 -7.69 -0.66
C THR A 58 -27.09 -7.41 -0.94
N THR A 59 -26.64 -7.76 -2.15
CA THR A 59 -25.24 -7.60 -2.58
C THR A 59 -24.74 -6.16 -2.43
N GLU A 60 -25.62 -5.18 -2.67
CA GLU A 60 -25.32 -3.75 -2.56
C GLU A 60 -24.97 -3.34 -1.13
N GLU A 61 -25.73 -3.83 -0.14
CA GLU A 61 -25.48 -3.54 1.27
C GLU A 61 -24.16 -4.15 1.75
N ILE A 62 -23.82 -5.34 1.24
CA ILE A 62 -22.54 -5.99 1.51
C ILE A 62 -21.39 -5.16 0.93
N MET A 63 -21.54 -4.71 -0.32
CA MET A 63 -20.56 -3.87 -0.99
C MET A 63 -20.34 -2.54 -0.25
N GLU A 64 -21.42 -1.93 0.24
CA GLU A 64 -21.34 -0.69 1.01
C GLU A 64 -20.60 -0.89 2.34
N LYS A 65 -20.90 -1.97 3.08
CA LYS A 65 -20.15 -2.31 4.31
C LYS A 65 -18.66 -2.55 4.04
N ILE A 66 -18.33 -3.25 2.95
CA ILE A 66 -16.93 -3.46 2.53
C ILE A 66 -16.26 -2.13 2.22
N LYS A 67 -16.92 -1.28 1.44
CA LYS A 67 -16.41 0.04 1.04
C LYS A 67 -16.13 0.92 2.25
N ASN A 68 -17.07 0.99 3.19
CA ASN A 68 -16.93 1.76 4.43
C ASN A 68 -15.79 1.22 5.30
N GLY A 69 -15.68 -0.11 5.41
CA GLY A 69 -14.56 -0.77 6.10
C GLY A 69 -13.21 -0.44 5.46
N MET A 70 -13.09 -0.50 4.13
CA MET A 70 -11.87 -0.10 3.43
C MET A 70 -11.55 1.39 3.63
N GLN A 71 -12.54 2.28 3.54
CA GLN A 71 -12.32 3.71 3.71
C GLN A 71 -11.79 4.02 5.12
N SER A 72 -12.36 3.39 6.16
CA SER A 72 -11.85 3.53 7.53
C SER A 72 -10.39 3.08 7.69
N HIS A 73 -9.98 2.04 6.95
CA HIS A 73 -8.60 1.57 6.94
C HIS A 73 -7.67 2.54 6.23
N ILE A 74 -8.11 3.09 5.10
CA ILE A 74 -7.39 4.11 4.34
C ILE A 74 -7.17 5.33 5.25
N ASP A 75 -8.23 5.86 5.86
CA ASP A 75 -8.14 7.06 6.69
C ASP A 75 -7.26 6.85 7.93
N LYS A 76 -7.29 5.65 8.52
CA LYS A 76 -6.50 5.32 9.72
C LYS A 76 -5.01 5.08 9.43
N TYR A 77 -4.69 4.38 8.33
CA TYR A 77 -3.34 3.86 8.09
C TYR A 77 -2.61 4.57 6.95
N GLN A 78 -3.30 5.28 6.06
CA GLN A 78 -2.66 6.07 5.01
C GLN A 78 -2.11 7.36 5.60
N ILE A 79 -0.88 7.71 5.20
CA ILE A 79 -0.24 8.96 5.59
C ILE A 79 0.04 9.76 4.32
N VAL A 80 -0.51 10.97 4.25
CA VAL A 80 -0.44 11.86 3.10
C VAL A 80 0.25 13.17 3.52
N PRO A 81 1.26 13.66 2.78
CA PRO A 81 1.84 13.08 1.56
C PRO A 81 2.69 11.83 1.83
N GLY A 82 2.71 10.91 0.86
CA GLY A 82 3.57 9.73 0.90
C GLY A 82 5.06 10.09 0.86
N SER A 83 5.93 9.23 1.40
CA SER A 83 7.38 9.49 1.48
C SER A 83 8.21 8.22 1.43
N VAL A 84 8.98 8.06 0.35
CA VAL A 84 9.88 6.92 0.11
C VAL A 84 10.98 6.83 1.17
N LEU A 85 11.60 7.96 1.53
CA LEU A 85 12.68 8.01 2.52
C LEU A 85 12.19 7.57 3.90
N ARG A 86 10.99 8.00 4.30
CA ARG A 86 10.37 7.56 5.54
C ARG A 86 10.13 6.06 5.52
N ALA A 87 9.56 5.54 4.43
CA ALA A 87 9.25 4.13 4.30
C ALA A 87 10.51 3.23 4.27
N LEU A 88 11.62 3.73 3.72
CA LEU A 88 12.95 3.11 3.84
C LEU A 88 13.49 3.17 5.28
N ARG A 89 13.33 4.32 5.94
CA ARG A 89 13.74 4.52 7.34
C ARG A 89 13.01 3.55 8.28
N GLU A 90 11.72 3.31 8.05
CA GLU A 90 10.88 2.35 8.79
C GLU A 90 11.43 0.92 8.71
N ARG A 91 12.02 0.54 7.57
CA ARG A 91 12.68 -0.76 7.41
C ARG A 91 13.98 -0.84 8.20
N LEU A 92 14.82 0.19 8.13
CA LEU A 92 16.15 0.20 8.74
C LEU A 92 16.08 0.29 10.28
N HIS A 93 15.16 1.07 10.82
CA HIS A 93 15.04 1.27 12.27
C HIS A 93 14.20 0.20 12.98
N GLY A 94 13.85 -0.91 12.32
CA GLY A 94 13.19 -2.05 12.95
C GLY A 94 12.01 -1.61 13.82
N SER A 95 11.03 -0.92 13.22
CA SER A 95 9.97 -0.29 14.01
C SER A 95 9.20 -1.34 14.81
N ARG A 96 9.32 -1.26 16.14
CA ARG A 96 8.63 -2.06 17.17
C ARG A 96 7.13 -1.74 17.23
N ILE A 97 6.41 -1.88 16.11
CA ILE A 97 4.98 -1.51 16.02
C ILE A 97 4.05 -2.68 16.39
N PHE A 98 4.60 -3.89 16.55
CA PHE A 98 3.79 -5.09 16.85
C PHE A 98 3.15 -5.13 18.26
N LEU A 99 3.35 -4.12 19.11
CA LEU A 99 2.79 -4.13 20.47
C LEU A 99 1.46 -3.40 20.64
N ASP A 100 0.95 -2.70 19.62
CA ASP A 100 -0.25 -1.85 19.78
C ASP A 100 -1.52 -2.43 19.14
N THR A 101 -1.54 -3.73 18.88
CA THR A 101 -2.76 -4.44 18.41
C THR A 101 -3.23 -5.42 19.47
N SER A 102 -3.52 -4.90 20.66
CA SER A 102 -4.48 -5.51 21.58
C SER A 102 -5.78 -4.72 21.50
N VAL A 103 -6.91 -5.43 21.59
CA VAL A 103 -8.32 -5.00 21.53
C VAL A 103 -8.99 -5.16 20.16
#